data_AF-A0A1F7FMQ9-F1
#
_entry.id   AF-A0A1F7FMQ9-F1
#
_cell.length_a   1.000
_cell.length_b   1.000
_cell.length_c   1.000
_cell.angle_alpha   90.00
_cell.angle_beta   90.00
_cell.angle_gamma   90.00
#
_symmetry.space_group_name_H-M   'P 1'
#
loop_
_entity.id
_entity.type
_entity.pdbx_description
1 polymer ?
#
loop_
_entity_poly.entity_id
_entity_poly.type
_entity_poly.pdbx_seq_one_letter_code
_entity_poly.pdbx_strand_id
1 'polypeptide(L)'
;MPESSGTTNTADFAAWVASAIDRCRPDKLIIDAFPGGIIGELCGLEQLKDIECSYIARILDLPAYQKRLCGNLPRIKKIYRVEKLGEDHERFLNSLNAPIENLALRYDSDATATVQLPDNCWLVVHSGNNEELLQLWLFARQTADIENVRPRLAMVSPGPRPQFLPPEALHFAIYPADELLVQAGRVFSAAGFNIMQQMRCFKAKHRVLPMKRALDNQFLRHQFWRENN
;
A
#
# COMPACT_ATOMS: atom_id res chain seq x y z
N MET A 1 0.94 0.38 -15.46
CA MET A 1 0.48 -0.97 -15.84
C MET A 1 -0.64 -0.79 -16.86
N PRO A 2 -0.53 -1.33 -18.07
CA PRO A 2 -1.65 -1.33 -19.01
C PRO A 2 -2.74 -2.27 -18.48
N GLU A 3 -3.97 -1.78 -18.47
CA GLU A 3 -5.19 -2.58 -18.26
C GLU A 3 -5.44 -3.47 -19.48
N SER A 4 -4.51 -4.38 -19.75
CA SER A 4 -4.66 -5.45 -20.72
C SER A 4 -4.49 -6.80 -20.02
N SER A 5 -5.28 -7.04 -18.98
CA SER A 5 -5.47 -8.38 -18.44
C SER A 5 -6.75 -8.93 -19.05
N GLY A 6 -6.63 -9.99 -19.85
CA GLY A 6 -7.76 -10.88 -20.09
C GLY A 6 -8.43 -11.14 -18.75
N THR A 7 -9.77 -11.07 -18.72
CA THR A 7 -10.57 -11.26 -17.51
C THR A 7 -10.12 -12.54 -16.82
N THR A 8 -9.25 -12.44 -15.81
CA THR A 8 -8.82 -13.58 -15.04
C THR A 8 -10.07 -14.11 -14.37
N ASN A 9 -10.55 -15.24 -14.86
CA ASN A 9 -11.70 -15.91 -14.29
C ASN A 9 -11.37 -16.32 -12.85
N THR A 10 -12.22 -15.95 -11.89
CA THR A 10 -12.04 -16.31 -10.48
C THR A 10 -11.82 -17.81 -10.30
N ALA A 11 -12.51 -18.65 -11.11
CA ALA A 11 -12.34 -20.10 -11.05
C ALA A 11 -10.93 -20.56 -11.47
N ASP A 12 -10.39 -19.99 -12.56
CA ASP A 12 -9.05 -20.34 -13.05
C ASP A 12 -7.98 -19.90 -12.04
N PHE A 13 -8.18 -18.73 -11.42
CA PHE A 13 -7.24 -18.25 -10.40
C PHE A 13 -7.32 -19.08 -9.12
N ALA A 14 -8.53 -19.42 -8.67
CA ALA A 14 -8.74 -20.31 -7.53
C ALA A 14 -8.10 -21.69 -7.76
N ALA A 15 -8.22 -22.25 -8.98
CA ALA A 15 -7.58 -23.52 -9.34
C ALA A 15 -6.05 -23.42 -9.32
N TRP A 16 -5.48 -22.31 -9.80
CA TRP A 16 -4.05 -22.06 -9.71
C TRP A 16 -3.56 -21.93 -8.26
N VAL A 17 -4.30 -21.19 -7.41
CA VAL A 17 -3.97 -21.05 -5.98
C VAL A 17 -4.05 -22.40 -5.27
N ALA A 18 -5.10 -23.18 -5.50
CA ALA A 18 -5.24 -24.54 -4.98
C ALA A 18 -4.04 -25.41 -5.34
N SER A 19 -3.64 -25.42 -6.62
CA SER A 19 -2.45 -26.16 -7.08
C SER A 19 -1.16 -25.69 -6.42
N ALA A 20 -1.02 -24.38 -6.17
CA ALA A 20 0.14 -23.84 -5.47
C ALA A 20 0.18 -24.30 -4.00
N ILE A 21 -0.97 -24.31 -3.32
CA ILE A 21 -1.08 -24.82 -1.94
C ILE A 21 -0.74 -26.30 -1.88
N ASP A 22 -1.30 -27.13 -2.77
CA ASP A 22 -1.06 -28.58 -2.80
C ASP A 22 0.42 -28.92 -3.05
N ARG A 23 1.10 -28.13 -3.88
CA ARG A 23 2.52 -28.29 -4.18
C ARG A 23 3.42 -27.85 -3.02
N CYS A 24 3.11 -26.71 -2.40
CA CYS A 24 3.93 -26.13 -1.33
C CYS A 24 3.68 -26.78 0.04
N ARG A 25 2.47 -27.32 0.26
CA ARG A 25 1.99 -27.90 1.52
C ARG A 25 2.33 -27.04 2.76
N PRO A 26 1.93 -25.77 2.78
CA PRO A 26 2.28 -24.90 3.89
C PRO A 26 1.46 -25.26 5.15
N ASP A 27 2.10 -25.29 6.31
CA ASP A 27 1.39 -25.39 7.60
C ASP A 27 0.62 -24.09 7.94
N LYS A 28 1.02 -22.97 7.32
CA LYS A 28 0.50 -21.64 7.60
C LYS A 28 0.41 -20.77 6.34
N LEU A 29 -0.72 -20.07 6.22
CA LEU A 29 -0.95 -19.05 5.20
C LEU A 29 -1.11 -17.67 5.87
N ILE A 30 -0.32 -16.70 5.43
CA ILE A 30 -0.48 -15.30 5.81
C ILE A 30 -1.16 -14.56 4.67
N ILE A 31 -2.37 -14.07 4.93
CA ILE A 31 -3.20 -13.38 3.96
C ILE A 31 -3.00 -11.88 4.17
N ASP A 32 -2.30 -11.22 3.23
CA ASP A 32 -2.11 -9.77 3.25
C ASP A 32 -3.33 -9.06 2.65
N ALA A 33 -4.02 -8.27 3.46
CA ALA A 33 -5.11 -7.36 3.12
C ALA A 33 -6.46 -7.98 2.70
N PHE A 34 -6.48 -9.04 1.90
CA PHE A 34 -7.73 -9.55 1.30
C PHE A 34 -8.06 -10.94 1.84
N PRO A 35 -8.88 -11.08 2.91
CA PRO A 35 -9.09 -12.37 3.59
C PRO A 35 -9.67 -13.49 2.70
N GLY A 36 -10.32 -13.15 1.59
CA GLY A 36 -10.88 -14.07 0.61
C GLY A 36 -10.11 -14.08 -0.72
N GLY A 37 -8.94 -13.44 -0.77
CA GLY A 37 -8.23 -13.18 -2.03
C GLY A 37 -8.70 -11.89 -2.72
N ILE A 38 -7.96 -11.43 -3.72
CA ILE A 38 -8.20 -10.13 -4.39
C ILE A 38 -9.53 -10.14 -5.18
N ILE A 39 -9.93 -11.30 -5.69
CA ILE A 39 -11.13 -11.51 -6.50
C ILE A 39 -11.99 -12.67 -5.97
N GLY A 40 -11.82 -13.05 -4.70
CA GLY A 40 -12.58 -14.12 -4.05
C GLY A 40 -11.98 -15.52 -4.22
N GLU A 41 -10.77 -15.63 -4.77
CA GLU A 41 -10.13 -16.90 -5.12
C GLU A 41 -9.80 -17.81 -3.93
N LEU A 42 -9.77 -17.28 -2.70
CA LEU A 42 -9.58 -18.08 -1.48
C LEU A 42 -10.90 -18.57 -0.88
N CYS A 43 -12.03 -18.02 -1.32
CA CYS A 43 -13.32 -18.36 -0.75
C CYS A 43 -13.70 -19.80 -1.13
N GLY A 44 -14.09 -20.60 -0.12
CA GLY A 44 -14.50 -21.98 -0.32
C GLY A 44 -13.40 -22.95 -0.77
N LEU A 45 -12.12 -22.55 -0.73
CA LEU A 45 -11.02 -23.47 -1.07
C LEU A 45 -10.87 -24.55 0.01
N GLU A 46 -11.10 -25.80 -0.41
CA GLU A 46 -11.00 -26.99 0.43
C GLU A 46 -9.59 -27.20 0.99
N GLN A 47 -8.56 -26.86 0.20
CA GLN A 47 -7.15 -26.95 0.59
C GLN A 47 -6.80 -26.13 1.83
N LEU A 48 -7.60 -25.10 2.16
CA LEU A 48 -7.36 -24.23 3.31
C LEU A 48 -7.95 -24.77 4.62
N LYS A 49 -8.70 -25.88 4.61
CA LYS A 49 -9.37 -26.40 5.80
C LYS A 49 -8.41 -26.78 6.93
N ASP A 50 -7.26 -27.33 6.56
CA ASP A 50 -6.24 -27.83 7.51
C ASP A 50 -5.06 -26.86 7.67
N ILE A 51 -5.11 -25.68 7.03
CA ILE A 51 -4.03 -24.69 7.04
C ILE A 51 -4.33 -23.57 8.02
N GLU A 52 -3.35 -23.23 8.87
CA GLU A 52 -3.48 -22.06 9.74
C GLU A 52 -3.49 -20.77 8.92
N CYS A 53 -4.65 -20.12 8.83
CA CYS A 53 -4.76 -18.82 8.14
C CYS A 53 -4.64 -17.66 9.14
N SER A 54 -3.67 -16.77 8.92
CA SER A 54 -3.55 -15.49 9.61
C SER A 54 -3.87 -14.34 8.64
N TYR A 55 -4.63 -13.35 9.08
CA TYR A 55 -5.04 -12.21 8.26
C TYR A 55 -4.35 -10.92 8.73
N ILE A 56 -3.70 -10.19 7.82
CA ILE A 56 -3.18 -8.85 8.07
C ILE A 56 -4.23 -7.82 7.61
N ALA A 57 -4.93 -7.24 8.58
CA ALA A 57 -6.01 -6.28 8.34
C ALA A 57 -5.47 -4.87 8.17
N ARG A 58 -5.71 -4.31 6.98
CA ARG A 58 -5.42 -2.92 6.59
C ARG A 58 -6.66 -2.29 5.94
N ILE A 59 -6.71 -0.97 5.83
CA ILE A 59 -7.88 -0.25 5.27
C ILE A 59 -8.16 -0.74 3.86
N LEU A 60 -9.43 -1.08 3.60
CA LEU A 60 -9.98 -1.42 2.30
C LEU A 60 -11.17 -0.51 1.99
N ASP A 61 -11.48 -0.37 0.71
CA ASP A 61 -12.84 -0.09 0.27
C ASP A 61 -13.67 -1.37 0.48
N LEU A 62 -14.16 -1.54 1.70
CA LEU A 62 -14.86 -2.75 2.13
C LEU A 62 -16.12 -3.04 1.29
N PRO A 63 -16.99 -2.05 0.97
CA PRO A 63 -18.13 -2.29 0.08
C PRO A 63 -17.72 -2.76 -1.32
N ALA A 64 -16.65 -2.19 -1.91
CA ALA A 64 -16.16 -2.65 -3.21
C ALA A 64 -15.55 -4.06 -3.12
N TYR A 65 -14.85 -4.36 -2.03
CA TYR A 65 -14.22 -5.65 -1.78
C TYR A 65 -15.25 -6.77 -1.59
N GLN A 66 -16.28 -6.56 -0.77
CA GLN A 66 -17.30 -7.57 -0.48
C GLN A 66 -18.04 -8.05 -1.74
N LYS A 67 -18.21 -7.18 -2.74
CA LYS A 67 -18.81 -7.54 -4.04
C LYS A 67 -18.00 -8.56 -4.83
N ARG A 68 -16.72 -8.78 -4.48
CA ARG A 68 -15.83 -9.74 -5.14
C ARG A 68 -15.81 -11.10 -4.44
N LEU A 69 -16.38 -11.21 -3.25
CA LEU A 69 -16.35 -12.46 -2.47
C LEU A 69 -17.40 -13.42 -2.98
N CYS A 70 -17.00 -14.68 -3.19
CA CYS A 70 -17.89 -15.76 -3.59
C CYS A 70 -17.79 -16.94 -2.61
N GLY A 71 -18.77 -17.09 -1.72
CA GLY A 71 -18.78 -18.17 -0.72
C GLY A 71 -18.09 -17.79 0.60
N ASN A 72 -17.74 -18.80 1.40
CA ASN A 72 -17.21 -18.60 2.74
C ASN A 72 -15.73 -18.22 2.71
N LEU A 73 -15.34 -17.29 3.57
CA LEU A 73 -13.93 -16.96 3.79
C LEU A 73 -13.17 -18.15 4.40
N PRO A 74 -11.84 -18.24 4.18
CA PRO A 74 -10.98 -19.15 4.92
C PRO A 74 -11.16 -18.99 6.43
N ARG A 75 -11.00 -20.08 7.17
CA ARG A 75 -11.06 -20.04 8.64
C ARG A 75 -9.85 -19.29 9.19
N ILE A 76 -10.05 -18.02 9.54
CA ILE A 76 -8.99 -17.19 10.11
C ILE A 76 -8.75 -17.60 11.57
N LYS A 77 -7.52 -17.95 11.91
CA LYS A 77 -7.11 -18.28 13.29
C LYS A 77 -6.67 -17.04 14.06
N LYS A 78 -6.13 -16.04 13.38
CA LYS A 78 -5.62 -14.81 13.99
C LYS A 78 -5.67 -13.63 13.02
N ILE A 79 -6.01 -12.46 13.54
CA ILE A 79 -6.03 -11.20 12.79
C ILE A 79 -4.98 -10.25 13.38
N TYR A 80 -4.14 -9.70 12.52
CA TYR A 80 -3.20 -8.63 12.86
C TYR A 80 -3.71 -7.31 12.28
N ARG A 81 -4.18 -6.41 13.13
CA ARG A 81 -4.58 -5.05 12.75
C ARG A 81 -3.33 -4.17 12.71
N VAL A 82 -2.99 -3.65 11.52
CA VAL A 82 -1.75 -2.88 11.29
C VAL A 82 -1.99 -1.37 11.08
N GLU A 83 -3.24 -0.95 10.97
CA GLU A 83 -3.63 0.46 10.95
C GLU A 83 -5.02 0.67 11.59
N LYS A 84 -5.36 1.93 11.91
CA LYS A 84 -6.71 2.30 12.35
C LYS A 84 -7.69 2.00 11.21
N LEU A 85 -8.76 1.26 11.50
CA LEU A 85 -9.78 0.90 10.52
C LEU A 85 -11.05 1.72 10.76
N GLY A 86 -11.92 1.80 9.74
CA GLY A 86 -13.26 2.35 9.89
C GLY A 86 -14.20 1.40 10.62
N GLU A 87 -15.28 1.91 11.20
CA GLU A 87 -16.23 1.13 12.01
C GLU A 87 -16.82 -0.08 11.27
N ASP A 88 -17.15 0.06 9.98
CA ASP A 88 -17.64 -1.03 9.16
C ASP A 88 -16.63 -2.17 9.03
N HIS A 89 -15.35 -1.82 8.92
CA HIS A 89 -14.28 -2.79 8.84
C HIS A 89 -14.03 -3.44 10.20
N GLU A 90 -14.08 -2.70 11.31
CA GLU A 90 -14.03 -3.28 12.65
C GLU A 90 -15.16 -4.28 12.90
N ARG A 91 -16.40 -3.95 12.47
CA ARG A 91 -17.53 -4.89 12.51
C ARG A 91 -17.27 -6.14 11.66
N PHE A 92 -16.70 -5.97 10.47
CA PHE A 92 -16.31 -7.09 9.62
C PHE A 92 -15.22 -7.97 10.27
N LEU A 93 -14.21 -7.39 10.93
CA LEU A 93 -13.20 -8.19 11.62
C LEU A 93 -13.81 -9.01 12.76
N ASN A 94 -14.69 -8.40 13.55
CA ASN A 94 -15.36 -9.09 14.65
C ASN A 94 -16.25 -10.25 14.18
N SER A 95 -16.85 -10.16 12.99
CA SER A 95 -17.66 -11.25 12.43
C SER A 95 -16.84 -12.47 11.99
N LEU A 96 -15.52 -12.33 11.84
CA LEU A 96 -14.62 -13.46 11.54
C LEU A 96 -14.37 -14.36 12.76
N ASN A 97 -14.79 -13.95 13.96
CA ASN A 97 -14.65 -14.72 15.21
C ASN A 97 -13.23 -15.21 15.49
N ALA A 98 -12.23 -14.41 15.12
CA ALA A 98 -10.82 -14.69 15.37
C ALA A 98 -10.23 -13.64 16.33
N PRO A 99 -9.25 -13.99 17.17
CA PRO A 99 -8.57 -13.03 18.03
C PRO A 99 -7.88 -11.95 17.17
N ILE A 100 -8.11 -10.68 17.55
CA ILE A 100 -7.54 -9.50 16.90
C ILE A 100 -6.40 -8.97 17.76
N GLU A 101 -5.21 -8.83 17.17
CA GLU A 101 -4.04 -8.24 17.80
C GLU A 101 -3.58 -7.00 17.03
N ASN A 102 -3.22 -5.94 17.75
CA ASN A 102 -2.58 -4.77 17.13
C ASN A 102 -1.11 -5.09 16.84
N LEU A 103 -0.71 -4.99 15.58
CA LEU A 103 0.68 -5.16 15.17
C LEU A 103 1.24 -3.83 14.68
N ALA A 104 2.22 -3.29 15.41
CA ALA A 104 3.00 -2.15 14.97
C ALA A 104 4.15 -2.63 14.08
N LEU A 105 4.15 -2.22 12.82
CA LEU A 105 5.24 -2.51 11.89
C LEU A 105 6.42 -1.56 12.15
N ARG A 106 7.63 -2.09 12.16
CA ARG A 106 8.88 -1.32 12.27
C ARG A 106 9.52 -1.21 10.90
N TYR A 107 9.94 0.01 10.58
CA TYR A 107 10.70 0.34 9.37
C TYR A 107 12.03 0.92 9.86
N ASP A 108 12.91 0.03 10.32
CA ASP A 108 14.22 0.40 10.85
C ASP A 108 15.14 0.71 9.65
N SER A 109 15.71 1.92 9.60
CA SER A 109 16.70 2.28 8.57
C SER A 109 18.10 1.90 9.05
N ASP A 110 18.40 0.60 9.11
CA ASP A 110 19.74 0.12 9.51
C ASP A 110 20.80 0.25 8.38
N ALA A 111 20.42 0.82 7.23
CA ALA A 111 21.29 0.91 6.08
C ALA A 111 22.12 2.21 6.09
N THR A 112 23.43 2.05 5.96
CA THR A 112 24.34 3.15 5.63
C THR A 112 23.94 3.75 4.28
N ALA A 113 23.59 5.04 4.26
CA ALA A 113 23.03 5.69 3.08
C ALA A 113 23.90 5.51 1.83
N THR A 114 23.43 4.73 0.86
CA THR A 114 24.14 4.46 -0.40
C THR A 114 23.86 5.54 -1.45
N VAL A 115 22.73 6.23 -1.30
CA VAL A 115 22.27 7.30 -2.20
C VAL A 115 22.09 8.59 -1.42
N GLN A 116 22.65 9.67 -1.94
CA GLN A 116 22.56 11.01 -1.35
C GLN A 116 21.62 11.89 -2.16
N LEU A 117 20.62 12.48 -1.50
CA LEU A 117 19.85 13.56 -2.05
C LEU A 117 20.64 14.87 -1.99
N PRO A 118 20.48 15.75 -2.97
CA PRO A 118 21.00 17.11 -2.86
C PRO A 118 20.44 17.86 -1.64
N ASP A 119 21.15 18.90 -1.21
CA ASP A 119 20.63 19.84 -0.22
C ASP A 119 19.29 20.45 -0.69
N ASN A 120 18.40 20.69 0.27
CA ASN A 120 17.06 21.26 0.03
C ASN A 120 16.25 20.48 -1.04
N CYS A 121 16.35 19.15 -1.04
CA CYS A 121 15.59 18.29 -1.94
C CYS A 121 14.21 17.93 -1.35
N TRP A 122 13.17 18.08 -2.17
CA TRP A 122 11.87 17.46 -1.92
C TRP A 122 11.73 16.20 -2.76
N LEU A 123 11.02 15.22 -2.23
CA LEU A 123 10.94 13.88 -2.77
C LEU A 123 9.49 13.53 -3.10
N VAL A 124 9.23 13.11 -4.33
CA VAL A 124 7.97 12.47 -4.72
C VAL A 124 8.16 10.96 -4.69
N VAL A 125 7.33 10.22 -3.95
CA VAL A 125 7.43 8.77 -3.82
C VAL A 125 6.11 8.13 -4.18
N HIS A 126 6.10 7.32 -5.25
CA HIS A 126 4.90 6.63 -5.69
C HIS A 126 5.18 5.49 -6.68
N SER A 127 4.36 4.44 -6.64
CA SER A 127 4.46 3.26 -7.50
C SER A 127 3.34 3.14 -8.53
N GLY A 128 2.52 4.19 -8.69
CA GLY A 128 1.40 4.21 -9.61
C GLY A 128 1.76 4.49 -11.07
N ASN A 129 0.74 4.80 -11.87
CA ASN A 129 0.91 5.08 -13.30
C ASN A 129 1.48 6.50 -13.54
N ASN A 130 1.81 6.82 -14.80
CA ASN A 130 2.38 8.12 -15.16
C ASN A 130 1.47 9.31 -14.86
N GLU A 131 0.15 9.15 -14.94
CA GLU A 131 -0.79 10.23 -14.64
C GLU A 131 -0.75 10.57 -13.15
N GLU A 132 -0.73 9.56 -12.29
CA GLU A 132 -0.61 9.73 -10.85
C GLU A 132 0.75 10.30 -10.44
N LEU A 133 1.83 9.85 -11.09
CA LEU A 133 3.17 10.40 -10.89
C LEU A 133 3.22 11.89 -11.30
N LEU A 134 2.60 12.25 -12.42
CA LEU A 134 2.49 13.63 -12.87
C LEU A 134 1.67 14.49 -11.90
N GLN A 135 0.56 13.96 -11.38
CA GLN A 135 -0.25 14.66 -10.37
C GLN A 135 0.55 14.98 -9.11
N LEU A 136 1.29 14.01 -8.57
CA LEU A 136 2.14 14.23 -7.39
C LEU A 136 3.30 15.18 -7.67
N TRP A 137 3.88 15.10 -8.87
CA TRP A 137 4.91 16.03 -9.32
C TRP A 137 4.39 17.48 -9.36
N LEU A 138 3.23 17.69 -9.98
CA LEU A 138 2.58 19.00 -10.04
C LEU A 138 2.21 19.50 -8.64
N PHE A 139 1.71 18.62 -7.77
CA PHE A 139 1.39 18.96 -6.39
C PHE A 139 2.63 19.44 -5.62
N ALA A 140 3.78 18.78 -5.79
CA ALA A 140 5.04 19.20 -5.19
C ALA A 140 5.47 20.58 -5.70
N ARG A 141 5.40 20.82 -7.02
CA ARG A 141 5.75 22.11 -7.63
C ARG A 141 4.84 23.24 -7.15
N GLN A 142 3.53 23.04 -7.16
CA GLN A 142 2.56 24.01 -6.68
C GLN A 142 2.77 24.35 -5.20
N THR A 143 3.10 23.35 -4.38
CA THR A 143 3.43 23.57 -2.97
C THR A 143 4.67 24.45 -2.83
N ALA A 144 5.70 24.26 -3.66
CA ALA A 144 6.90 25.09 -3.65
C ALA A 144 6.59 26.54 -4.05
N ASP A 145 5.74 26.73 -5.06
CA ASP A 145 5.31 28.05 -5.51
C ASP A 145 4.49 28.78 -4.43
N ILE A 146 3.54 28.09 -3.78
CA ILE A 146 2.72 28.65 -2.68
C ILE A 146 3.61 29.05 -1.49
N GLU A 147 4.61 28.24 -1.17
CA GLU A 147 5.55 28.50 -0.06
C GLU A 147 6.69 29.45 -0.44
N ASN A 148 6.72 29.91 -1.69
CA ASN A 148 7.76 30.78 -2.24
C ASN A 148 9.19 30.25 -2.02
N VAL A 149 9.37 28.94 -2.27
CA VAL A 149 10.66 28.25 -2.17
C VAL A 149 11.04 27.59 -3.50
N ARG A 150 12.35 27.33 -3.68
CA ARG A 150 12.92 26.70 -4.89
C ARG A 150 13.71 25.43 -4.52
N PRO A 151 13.02 24.35 -4.12
CA PRO A 151 13.67 23.10 -3.77
C PRO A 151 14.17 22.38 -5.03
N ARG A 152 15.20 21.54 -4.87
CA ARG A 152 15.47 20.49 -5.86
C ARG A 152 14.39 19.44 -5.74
N LEU A 153 13.98 18.84 -6.86
CA LEU A 153 12.95 17.80 -6.87
C LEU A 153 13.54 16.47 -7.33
N ALA A 154 13.22 15.41 -6.58
CA ALA A 154 13.54 14.03 -6.92
C ALA A 154 12.27 13.19 -6.93
N MET A 155 12.26 12.15 -7.75
CA MET A 155 11.16 11.18 -7.84
C MET A 155 11.68 9.77 -7.58
N VAL A 156 10.98 9.04 -6.72
CA VAL A 156 11.14 7.60 -6.52
C VAL A 156 9.93 6.90 -7.11
N SER A 157 10.14 6.14 -8.17
CA SER A 157 9.10 5.35 -8.82
C SER A 157 9.71 4.16 -9.57
N PRO A 158 9.00 3.02 -9.66
CA PRO A 158 9.52 1.84 -10.34
C PRO A 158 9.60 2.05 -11.85
N GLY A 159 10.55 1.35 -12.48
CA GLY A 159 10.70 1.35 -13.93
C GLY A 159 11.52 2.52 -14.48
N PRO A 160 11.35 2.85 -15.77
CA PRO A 160 12.13 3.91 -16.40
C PRO A 160 11.71 5.30 -15.91
N ARG A 161 12.62 6.26 -16.06
CA ARG A 161 12.37 7.68 -15.79
C ARG A 161 11.12 8.18 -16.54
N PRO A 162 10.12 8.74 -15.85
CA PRO A 162 8.97 9.34 -16.52
C PRO A 162 9.36 10.50 -17.44
N GLN A 163 8.81 10.51 -18.65
CA GLN A 163 9.18 11.48 -19.71
C GLN A 163 8.84 12.94 -19.36
N PHE A 164 7.86 13.17 -18.48
CA PHE A 164 7.47 14.52 -18.07
C PHE A 164 8.45 15.17 -17.09
N LEU A 165 9.41 14.41 -16.54
CA LEU A 165 10.38 14.95 -15.59
C LEU A 165 11.40 15.83 -16.33
N PRO A 166 11.60 17.09 -15.89
CA PRO A 166 12.55 17.98 -16.53
C PRO A 166 13.99 17.49 -16.30
N PRO A 167 14.96 17.79 -17.18
CA PRO A 167 16.30 17.18 -17.16
C PRO A 167 17.03 17.25 -15.81
N GLU A 168 16.82 18.31 -15.04
CA GLU A 168 17.42 18.55 -13.73
C GLU A 168 16.82 17.72 -12.59
N ALA A 169 15.62 17.16 -12.78
CA ALA A 169 14.98 16.36 -11.75
C ALA A 169 15.68 15.00 -11.62
N LEU A 170 15.91 14.54 -10.39
CA LEU A 170 16.47 13.20 -10.16
C LEU A 170 15.36 12.14 -10.22
N HIS A 171 15.69 10.94 -10.71
CA HIS A 171 14.79 9.79 -10.67
C HIS A 171 15.52 8.57 -10.11
N PHE A 172 14.86 7.88 -9.19
CA PHE A 172 15.37 6.67 -8.56
C PHE A 172 14.34 5.55 -8.70
N ALA A 173 14.78 4.39 -9.18
CA ALA A 173 14.00 3.16 -9.22
C ALA A 173 14.44 2.21 -8.11
N ILE A 174 14.38 2.68 -6.85
CA ILE A 174 14.84 1.94 -5.67
C ILE A 174 13.66 1.57 -4.76
N TYR A 175 13.75 0.39 -4.16
CA TYR A 175 12.86 -0.06 -3.09
C TYR A 175 13.65 -0.91 -2.09
N PRO A 176 13.53 -0.65 -0.77
CA PRO A 176 12.70 0.38 -0.17
C PRO A 176 13.40 1.76 -0.19
N ALA A 177 12.66 2.86 0.02
CA ALA A 177 13.14 4.24 -0.19
C ALA A 177 13.52 4.97 1.10
N ASP A 178 13.64 4.24 2.22
CA ASP A 178 13.73 4.79 3.58
C ASP A 178 14.86 5.79 3.75
N GLU A 179 16.04 5.52 3.19
CA GLU A 179 17.20 6.42 3.23
C GLU A 179 16.88 7.80 2.61
N LEU A 180 16.16 7.82 1.49
CA LEU A 180 15.76 9.06 0.83
C LEU A 180 14.65 9.78 1.59
N LEU A 181 13.73 9.03 2.22
CA LEU A 181 12.68 9.60 3.07
C LEU A 181 13.28 10.38 4.25
N VAL A 182 14.37 9.87 4.86
CA VAL A 182 15.06 10.54 5.98
C VAL A 182 15.71 11.85 5.51
N GLN A 183 16.40 11.83 4.36
CA GLN A 183 17.15 12.97 3.83
C GLN A 183 16.25 14.09 3.29
N ALA A 184 15.08 13.76 2.74
CA ALA A 184 14.23 14.73 2.07
C ALA A 184 13.71 15.81 3.04
N GLY A 185 13.74 17.07 2.61
CA GLY A 185 13.14 18.18 3.36
C GLY A 185 11.61 18.11 3.37
N ARG A 186 11.02 17.57 2.30
CA ARG A 186 9.59 17.23 2.18
C ARG A 186 9.38 15.98 1.36
N VAL A 187 8.32 15.25 1.67
CA VAL A 187 7.92 14.03 0.96
C VAL A 187 6.50 14.19 0.46
N PHE A 188 6.28 13.90 -0.82
CA PHE A 188 5.00 13.94 -1.51
C PHE A 188 4.64 12.52 -1.93
N SER A 189 3.47 12.04 -1.53
CA SER A 189 3.01 10.70 -1.92
C SER A 189 1.50 10.62 -2.04
N ALA A 190 1.04 9.51 -2.60
CA ALA A 190 -0.33 9.06 -2.37
C ALA A 190 -0.53 8.60 -0.92
N ALA A 191 -1.72 8.10 -0.57
CA ALA A 191 -1.99 7.56 0.76
C ALA A 191 -1.95 6.02 0.77
N GLY A 192 -0.90 5.43 0.18
CA GLY A 192 -0.69 3.97 0.19
C GLY A 192 -0.23 3.47 1.56
N PHE A 193 -0.58 2.24 1.93
CA PHE A 193 -0.30 1.68 3.26
C PHE A 193 1.18 1.85 3.70
N ASN A 194 2.15 1.36 2.90
CA ASN A 194 3.56 1.35 3.30
C ASN A 194 4.11 2.76 3.56
N ILE A 195 3.92 3.70 2.63
CA ILE A 195 4.45 5.06 2.77
C ILE A 195 3.85 5.79 3.97
N MET A 196 2.57 5.55 4.26
CA MET A 196 1.92 6.13 5.44
C MET A 196 2.49 5.56 6.74
N GLN A 197 2.92 4.30 6.76
CA GLN A 197 3.61 3.72 7.91
C GLN A 197 5.05 4.25 8.05
N GLN A 198 5.82 4.29 6.96
CA GLN A 198 7.20 4.79 6.95
C GLN A 198 7.29 6.27 7.38
N MET A 199 6.28 7.07 7.02
CA MET A 199 6.25 8.50 7.34
C MET A 199 5.72 8.82 8.74
N ARG A 200 5.36 7.83 9.58
CA ARG A 200 4.75 8.08 10.91
C ARG A 200 5.61 9.00 11.79
N CYS A 201 6.93 8.81 11.78
CA CYS A 201 7.87 9.64 12.53
C CYS A 201 8.23 10.95 11.81
N PHE A 202 7.81 11.12 10.55
CA PHE A 202 8.17 12.24 9.67
C PHE A 202 6.94 13.01 9.18
N LYS A 203 5.85 12.97 9.95
CA LYS A 203 4.54 13.50 9.57
C LYS A 203 4.56 14.98 9.16
N ALA A 204 5.34 15.79 9.86
CA ALA A 204 5.45 17.24 9.60
C ALA A 204 5.93 17.57 8.18
N LYS A 205 6.81 16.73 7.60
CA LYS A 205 7.35 16.91 6.25
C LYS A 205 6.59 16.13 5.17
N HIS A 206 5.58 15.35 5.56
CA HIS A 206 4.77 14.55 4.63
C HIS A 206 3.62 15.38 4.06
N ARG A 207 3.47 15.36 2.74
CA ARG A 207 2.38 15.97 1.99
C ARG A 207 1.69 14.87 1.20
N VAL A 208 0.40 14.67 1.45
CA VAL A 208 -0.32 13.49 0.97
C VAL A 208 -1.45 13.93 0.04
N LEU A 209 -1.52 13.32 -1.13
CA LEU A 209 -2.62 13.45 -2.08
C LEU A 209 -3.25 12.08 -2.32
N PRO A 210 -4.34 11.70 -1.62
CA PRO A 210 -4.95 10.38 -1.76
C PRO A 210 -5.48 10.16 -3.18
N MET A 211 -5.39 8.92 -3.67
CA MET A 211 -5.80 8.54 -5.02
C MET A 211 -6.91 7.49 -4.98
N LYS A 212 -7.80 7.51 -5.98
CA LYS A 212 -8.84 6.49 -6.12
C LYS A 212 -8.22 5.14 -6.45
N ARG A 213 -8.64 4.10 -5.73
CA ARG A 213 -8.28 2.70 -6.00
C ARG A 213 -9.53 1.85 -6.05
N ALA A 214 -9.41 0.68 -6.66
CA ALA A 214 -10.52 -0.25 -6.76
C ALA A 214 -10.90 -0.90 -5.41
N LEU A 215 -9.91 -1.10 -4.53
CA LEU A 215 -10.07 -1.84 -3.28
C LEU A 215 -9.39 -1.21 -2.05
N ASP A 216 -8.56 -0.17 -2.23
CA ASP A 216 -7.82 0.48 -1.15
C ASP A 216 -8.44 1.86 -0.89
N ASN A 217 -8.93 2.11 0.32
CA ASN A 217 -9.55 3.39 0.65
C ASN A 217 -8.49 4.39 1.14
N GLN A 218 -7.76 4.96 0.18
CA GLN A 218 -6.73 5.97 0.44
C GLN A 218 -7.28 7.26 1.05
N PHE A 219 -8.52 7.62 0.74
CA PHE A 219 -9.16 8.82 1.31
C PHE A 219 -9.40 8.65 2.81
N LEU A 220 -9.91 7.50 3.24
CA LEU A 220 -10.06 7.18 4.65
C LEU A 220 -8.71 7.14 5.37
N ARG A 221 -7.69 6.53 4.76
CA ARG A 221 -6.33 6.52 5.32
C ARG A 221 -5.79 7.93 5.50
N HIS A 222 -6.00 8.80 4.52
CA HIS A 222 -5.59 10.21 4.61
C HIS A 222 -6.38 10.99 5.67
N GLN A 223 -7.67 10.71 5.83
CA GLN A 223 -8.47 11.30 6.91
C GLN A 223 -7.88 10.96 8.28
N PHE A 224 -7.64 9.67 8.56
CA PHE A 224 -7.02 9.24 9.82
C PHE A 224 -5.61 9.78 10.01
N TRP A 225 -4.86 9.94 8.91
CA TRP A 225 -3.57 10.62 8.96
C TRP A 225 -3.70 12.05 9.47
N ARG A 226 -4.70 12.80 9.01
CA ARG A 226 -4.90 14.19 9.45
C ARG A 226 -5.39 14.31 10.89
N GLU A 227 -6.25 13.40 11.35
CA GLU A 227 -6.83 13.40 12.70
C GLU A 227 -5.79 13.20 13.82
N ASN A 228 -4.70 12.49 13.55
CA ASN A 228 -3.64 12.25 14.52
C ASN A 228 -2.61 13.40 14.61
N ASN A 229 -2.98 14.62 14.19
CA ASN A 229 -2.12 15.83 14.23
C ASN A 229 -2.49 16.70 15.43
#